data_AF-A0A959QT33-F1
#
_entry.id   AF-A0A959QT33-F1
#
_cell.length_a   1.000
_cell.length_b   1.000
_cell.length_c   1.000
_cell.angle_alpha   90.00
_cell.angle_beta   90.00
_cell.angle_gamma   90.00
#
_symmetry.space_group_name_H-M   'P 1'
#
loop_
_entity.id
_entity.type
_entity.pdbx_description
1 polymer ?
#
loop_
_entity_poly.entity_id
_entity_poly.type
_entity_poly.pdbx_seq_one_letter_code
_entity_poly.pdbx_strand_id
1 'polypeptide(L)'
;MWKKVTDIAQLQSLDTGDVLIKYPIDGKVAEVFDNANPENISPRVVGSNEDGVISLNFIYGSAHSDPILGMYNSGIMAPVIITYEEAIAQNVWWRFDEE
;
A
#
# COMPACT_ATOMS: atom_id res chain seq x y z
N MET A 1 2.07 -1.14 -14.96
CA MET A 1 0.63 -1.33 -14.67
C MET A 1 0.43 -1.78 -13.22
N TRP A 2 -0.69 -1.45 -12.57
CA TRP A 2 -0.97 -1.92 -11.21
C TRP A 2 -1.31 -3.41 -11.20
N LYS A 3 -0.58 -4.19 -10.40
CA LYS A 3 -0.82 -5.62 -10.20
C LYS A 3 -1.19 -5.89 -8.74
N LYS A 4 -2.16 -6.77 -8.55
CA LYS A 4 -2.54 -7.18 -7.20
C LYS A 4 -1.48 -8.11 -6.62
N VAL A 5 -1.18 -7.93 -5.35
CA VAL A 5 -0.32 -8.83 -4.57
C VAL A 5 -1.16 -10.02 -4.12
N THR A 6 -0.88 -11.20 -4.67
CA THR A 6 -1.67 -12.42 -4.47
C THR A 6 -0.90 -13.56 -3.81
N ASP A 7 0.42 -13.43 -3.66
CA ASP A 7 1.24 -14.45 -3.04
C ASP A 7 2.40 -13.88 -2.21
N ILE A 8 2.97 -14.75 -1.38
CA ILE A 8 4.06 -14.41 -0.45
C ILE A 8 5.33 -14.03 -1.20
N ALA A 9 5.62 -14.64 -2.36
CA ALA A 9 6.86 -14.36 -3.10
C ALA A 9 6.90 -12.91 -3.61
N GLN A 10 5.75 -12.36 -4.02
CA GLN A 10 5.61 -10.96 -4.40
C GLN A 10 5.81 -9.99 -3.24
N LEU A 11 5.47 -10.38 -2.00
CA LEU A 11 5.75 -9.60 -0.80
C LEU A 11 7.22 -9.68 -0.43
N GLN A 12 7.82 -10.88 -0.49
CA GLN A 12 9.23 -11.09 -0.22
C GLN A 12 10.16 -10.37 -1.20
N SER A 13 9.69 -10.12 -2.42
CA SER A 13 10.47 -9.38 -3.42
C SER A 13 10.47 -7.87 -3.19
N LEU A 14 9.76 -7.36 -2.18
CA LEU A 14 9.67 -5.92 -1.94
C LEU A 14 10.86 -5.45 -1.11
N ASP A 15 11.47 -4.36 -1.57
CA ASP A 15 12.57 -3.70 -0.88
C ASP A 15 12.05 -2.56 0.01
N THR A 16 12.88 -2.15 0.98
CA THR A 16 12.59 -0.95 1.76
C THR A 16 12.56 0.26 0.84
N GLY A 17 11.49 1.05 0.90
CA GLY A 17 11.24 2.15 -0.03
C GLY A 17 10.21 1.83 -1.11
N ASP A 18 9.89 0.55 -1.34
CA ASP A 18 8.87 0.16 -2.32
C ASP A 18 7.48 0.67 -1.92
N VAL A 19 6.69 0.98 -2.94
CA VAL A 19 5.34 1.50 -2.76
C VAL A 19 4.30 0.40 -2.95
N LEU A 20 3.47 0.23 -1.92
CA LEU A 20 2.25 -0.54 -1.99
C LEU A 20 1.04 0.37 -1.87
N ILE A 21 -0.05 -0.01 -2.52
CA ILE A 21 -1.34 0.64 -2.37
C ILE A 21 -2.33 -0.31 -1.73
N LYS A 22 -2.93 0.11 -0.62
CA LYS A 22 -4.15 -0.52 -0.12
C LYS A 22 -5.35 0.03 -0.91
N TYR A 23 -6.03 -0.84 -1.64
CA TYR A 23 -7.24 -0.52 -2.39
C TYR A 23 -8.14 -1.75 -2.56
N PRO A 24 -9.45 -1.61 -2.34
CA PRO A 24 -10.14 -0.58 -1.57
C PRO A 24 -9.66 -0.45 -0.11
N ILE A 25 -9.67 0.77 0.45
CA ILE A 25 -9.36 0.99 1.89
C ILE A 25 -10.41 0.31 2.78
N ASP A 26 -11.67 0.28 2.33
CA ASP A 26 -12.80 -0.32 3.06
C ASP A 26 -12.70 -1.85 3.19
N GLY A 27 -11.70 -2.47 2.56
CA GLY A 27 -11.42 -3.90 2.66
C GLY A 27 -12.27 -4.76 1.72
N LYS A 28 -13.13 -4.18 0.87
CA LYS A 28 -13.81 -4.95 -0.17
C LYS A 28 -12.82 -5.38 -1.22
N VAL A 29 -12.92 -6.62 -1.68
CA VAL A 29 -12.06 -7.12 -2.75
C VAL A 29 -12.47 -6.50 -4.09
N ALA A 30 -11.54 -5.86 -4.79
CA ALA A 30 -11.71 -5.39 -6.16
C ALA A 30 -10.89 -6.25 -7.13
N GLU A 31 -11.45 -6.61 -8.29
CA GLU A 31 -10.73 -7.40 -9.31
C GLU A 31 -9.72 -6.56 -10.11
N VAL A 32 -9.98 -5.25 -10.22
CA VAL A 32 -9.15 -4.30 -10.95
C VAL A 32 -8.80 -3.11 -10.06
N PHE A 33 -7.66 -2.49 -10.33
CA PHE A 33 -7.27 -1.25 -9.69
C PHE A 33 -7.90 -0.06 -10.43
N ASP A 34 -8.70 0.74 -9.72
CA ASP A 34 -9.30 1.96 -10.25
C ASP A 34 -8.92 3.15 -9.36
N ASN A 35 -8.18 4.09 -9.97
CA ASN A 35 -7.71 5.31 -9.32
C ASN A 35 -8.61 6.53 -9.56
N ALA A 36 -9.80 6.35 -10.13
CA ALA A 36 -10.77 7.43 -10.32
C ALA A 36 -11.25 8.04 -9.00
N ASN A 37 -11.20 7.28 -7.90
CA ASN A 37 -11.51 7.78 -6.55
C ASN A 37 -10.29 7.65 -5.60
N PRO A 38 -9.48 8.70 -5.44
CA PRO A 38 -8.29 8.67 -4.58
C PRO A 38 -8.62 8.53 -3.09
N GLU A 39 -9.85 8.84 -2.66
CA GLU A 39 -10.27 8.67 -1.26
C GLU A 39 -10.34 7.20 -0.83
N ASN A 40 -10.38 6.26 -1.78
CA ASN A 40 -10.41 4.82 -1.52
C ASN A 40 -9.01 4.17 -1.65
N ILE A 41 -7.96 4.96 -1.79
CA ILE A 41 -6.58 4.53 -2.03
C ILE A 41 -5.70 4.98 -0.87
N SER A 42 -4.96 4.05 -0.26
CA SER A 42 -3.98 4.38 0.79
C SER A 42 -2.58 3.92 0.35
N PRO A 43 -1.74 4.83 -0.15
CA PRO A 43 -0.35 4.54 -0.47
C PRO A 43 0.48 4.29 0.78
N ARG A 44 1.40 3.32 0.70
CA ARG A 44 2.28 2.87 1.77
C ARG A 44 3.69 2.68 1.24
N VAL A 45 4.68 2.96 2.09
CA VAL A 45 6.08 2.59 1.85
C VAL A 45 6.42 1.39 2.69
N VAL A 46 7.11 0.42 2.10
CA VAL A 46 7.76 -0.65 2.85
C VAL A 46 8.87 -0.06 3.71
N GLY A 47 8.70 -0.12 5.03
CA GLY A 47 9.70 0.32 6.02
C GLY A 47 10.66 -0.79 6.43
N SER A 48 10.17 -2.03 6.48
CA SER A 48 10.97 -3.24 6.70
C SER A 48 10.22 -4.44 6.14
N ASN A 49 10.96 -5.47 5.73
CA ASN A 49 10.41 -6.67 5.13
C ASN A 49 11.25 -7.89 5.51
N GLU A 50 11.02 -8.41 6.73
CA GLU A 50 11.85 -9.44 7.34
C GLU A 50 10.98 -10.45 8.09
N ASP A 51 11.47 -11.69 8.21
CA ASP A 51 10.87 -12.73 9.07
C ASP A 51 9.36 -13.00 8.85
N GLY A 52 8.86 -12.84 7.61
CA GLY A 52 7.46 -13.11 7.28
C GLY A 52 6.51 -11.95 7.61
N VAL A 53 7.05 -10.79 7.94
CA VAL A 53 6.32 -9.59 8.36
C VAL A 53 6.75 -8.41 7.51
N ILE A 54 5.77 -7.61 7.09
CA ILE A 54 5.99 -6.35 6.39
C ILE A 54 5.54 -5.18 7.26
N SER A 55 6.44 -4.20 7.42
CA SER A 55 6.14 -2.94 8.08
C SER A 55 5.83 -1.89 7.01
N LEU A 56 4.65 -1.30 7.09
CA LEU A 56 4.14 -0.35 6.12
C LEU A 56 3.97 1.04 6.75
N ASN A 57 4.80 1.97 6.30
CA ASN A 57 4.72 3.37 6.65
C ASN A 57 3.73 4.09 5.75
N PHE A 58 3.08 5.13 6.27
CA PHE A 58 2.24 6.00 5.47
C PHE A 58 3.12 6.96 4.66
N ILE A 59 2.85 7.12 3.36
CA ILE A 59 3.44 8.22 2.58
C ILE A 59 2.70 9.49 2.97
N TYR A 60 3.38 10.42 3.66
CA TYR A 60 2.84 11.75 3.96
C TYR A 60 3.60 12.79 3.13
N GLY A 61 2.95 13.33 2.09
CA GLY A 61 3.53 14.39 1.25
C GLY A 61 3.26 15.78 1.81
N SER A 62 4.31 16.55 2.08
CA SER A 62 4.22 17.96 2.48
C SER A 62 4.26 18.89 1.27
N ALA A 63 3.11 19.27 0.70
CA ALA A 63 2.87 20.55 0.00
C ALA A 63 1.44 20.61 -0.57
N HIS A 64 0.77 21.74 -0.40
CA HIS A 64 -0.57 22.06 -0.94
C HIS A 64 -0.62 22.22 -2.47
N SER A 65 -0.08 21.30 -3.24
CA SER A 65 -0.18 21.38 -4.70
C SER A 65 0.12 20.05 -5.39
N ASP A 66 -0.74 19.06 -5.20
CA ASP A 66 -0.93 17.97 -6.15
C ASP A 66 -2.39 17.46 -6.07
N PRO A 67 -3.22 17.62 -7.11
CA PRO A 67 -4.66 17.32 -7.05
C PRO A 67 -4.99 15.82 -6.92
N ILE A 68 -4.00 14.93 -6.92
CA ILE A 68 -4.19 13.48 -6.80
C ILE A 68 -3.96 12.98 -5.36
N LEU A 69 -3.29 13.75 -4.50
CA LEU A 69 -2.78 13.28 -3.20
C LEU A 69 -2.97 14.32 -2.07
N GLY A 70 -4.18 14.87 -1.94
CA GLY A 70 -4.51 15.85 -0.90
C GLY A 70 -4.58 15.24 0.51
N MET A 71 -3.54 15.39 1.33
CA MET A 71 -3.58 15.10 2.77
C MET A 71 -3.18 16.31 3.63
N TYR A 72 -4.02 16.59 4.64
CA TYR A 72 -3.80 17.54 5.75
C TYR A 72 -3.88 16.80 7.10
N ASN A 73 -3.12 17.32 8.09
CA ASN A 73 -2.98 16.92 9.50
C ASN A 73 -2.31 15.58 9.88
N SER A 74 -0.98 15.62 9.85
CA SER A 74 -0.04 15.24 10.92
C SER A 74 -0.61 14.52 12.15
N GLY A 75 -0.74 13.20 12.03
CA GLY A 75 -0.47 12.27 13.10
C GLY A 75 0.65 11.35 12.61
N ILE A 76 1.68 11.11 13.43
CA ILE A 76 2.55 9.95 13.23
C ILE A 76 1.63 8.74 13.44
N MET A 77 1.02 8.26 12.36
CA MET A 77 0.31 6.99 12.41
C MET A 77 1.38 5.92 12.53
N ALA A 78 1.33 5.16 13.61
CA ALA A 78 2.26 4.07 13.85
C ALA A 78 2.37 3.17 12.61
N PRO A 79 3.57 2.63 12.31
CA PRO A 79 3.73 1.69 11.21
C PRO A 79 2.70 0.57 11.32
N VAL A 80 2.09 0.22 10.19
CA VAL A 80 1.20 -0.94 10.12
C VAL A 80 2.09 -2.15 9.91
N ILE A 81 2.16 -3.01 10.93
CA ILE A 81 2.89 -4.26 10.89
C ILE A 81 1.87 -5.36 10.60
N ILE A 82 2.03 -6.05 9.47
CA ILE A 82 1.17 -7.17 9.07
C ILE A 82 2.02 -8.36 8.66
N THR A 83 1.54 -9.56 8.96
CA THR A 83 2.14 -10.78 8.43
C THR A 83 1.83 -10.92 6.94
N TYR A 84 2.64 -11.69 6.21
CA TYR A 84 2.34 -11.98 4.80
C TYR A 84 0.99 -12.66 4.62
N GLU A 85 0.63 -13.59 5.50
CA GLU A 85 -0.66 -14.28 5.43
C GLU A 85 -1.83 -13.30 5.55
N GLU A 86 -1.76 -12.36 6.50
CA GLU A 86 -2.76 -11.30 6.65
C GLU A 86 -2.81 -10.39 5.43
N ALA A 87 -1.66 -9.99 4.88
CA ALA A 87 -1.61 -9.16 3.68
C ALA A 87 -2.30 -9.86 2.49
N ILE A 88 -2.00 -11.14 2.24
CA ILE A 88 -2.63 -11.91 1.17
C ILE A 88 -4.12 -12.14 1.44
N ALA A 89 -4.50 -12.46 2.67
CA ALA A 89 -5.90 -12.69 3.06
C ALA A 89 -6.77 -11.44 2.87
N GLN A 90 -6.22 -10.25 3.08
CA GLN A 90 -6.95 -9.00 2.84
C GLN A 90 -7.23 -8.78 1.35
N ASN A 91 -6.39 -9.26 0.43
CA ASN A 91 -6.61 -9.23 -1.02
C ASN A 91 -6.92 -7.81 -1.60
N VAL A 92 -6.31 -6.80 -0.97
CA VAL A 92 -6.44 -5.36 -1.29
C VAL A 92 -5.10 -4.67 -1.55
N TRP A 93 -3.98 -5.40 -1.56
CA TRP A 93 -2.67 -4.80 -1.77
C TRP A 93 -2.30 -4.83 -3.24
N TRP A 94 -1.82 -3.70 -3.74
CA TRP A 94 -1.43 -3.50 -5.13
C TRP A 94 -0.03 -2.92 -5.20
N ARG A 95 0.75 -3.38 -6.17
CA ARG A 95 2.08 -2.85 -6.50
C ARG A 95 2.09 -2.33 -7.93
N PHE A 96 2.91 -1.34 -8.20
CA PHE A 96 3.16 -0.92 -9.58
C PHE A 96 4.21 -1.85 -10.18
N ASP A 97 3.89 -2.45 -11.32
CA ASP A 97 4.86 -3.23 -12.10
C ASP A 97 5.29 -2.40 -13.31
N GLU A 98 6.60 -2.16 -13.45
CA GLU A 98 7.19 -1.31 -14.49
C GLU A 98 7.45 -2.04 -15.82
N GLU A 99 6.92 -3.26 -16.01
CA GLU A 99 6.94 -4.00 -17.29
C GLU A 99 6.83 -3.11 -18.55
#